data_AF-A0A0C3N5L2-F1
#
_entry.id   AF-A0A0C3N5L2-F1
#
_cell.length_a   1.000
_cell.length_b   1.000
_cell.length_c   1.000
_cell.angle_alpha   90.00
_cell.angle_beta   90.00
_cell.angle_gamma   90.00
#
_symmetry.space_group_name_H-M   'P 1'
#
loop_
_entity.id
_entity.type
_entity.pdbx_description
1 polymer ?
#
loop_
_entity_poly.entity_id
_entity_poly.type
_entity_poly.pdbx_seq_one_letter_code
_entity_poly.pdbx_strand_id
1 'polypeptide(L)'
;MFAQDTPKLPQPQSPDQDTPKSPQSPKTVSFTSVDVGEPRSLPSPSDSSLTSLESIELTTKIRKPPSKVGHPGRGGYNLEEHLRWSDDEMCKLKRVIHTAVKKYLDTMKSRSYQDFKAVQKVTGIARQRFPRLKDYEHCWPVIDMIHLHLKYLSSRHWQKIRRDSSPE
;
A
#
# COMPACT_ATOMS: atom_id res chain seq x y z
N MET A 1 -19.61 24.59 -57.09
CA MET A 1 -19.98 23.24 -56.64
C MET A 1 -18.75 22.35 -56.75
N PHE A 2 -18.00 22.13 -55.67
CA PHE A 2 -17.08 20.98 -55.55
C PHE A 2 -17.01 20.59 -54.07
N ALA A 3 -17.22 19.30 -53.83
CA ALA A 3 -17.55 18.70 -52.55
C ALA A 3 -16.33 18.60 -51.61
N GLN A 4 -16.60 18.66 -50.31
CA GLN A 4 -15.63 18.39 -49.25
C GLN A 4 -15.50 16.87 -49.07
N ASP A 5 -14.30 16.33 -49.29
CA ASP A 5 -13.94 14.97 -48.92
C ASP A 5 -13.43 14.96 -47.48
N THR A 6 -14.09 14.19 -46.61
CA THR A 6 -13.67 13.92 -45.23
C THR A 6 -13.17 12.48 -45.14
N PRO A 7 -11.94 12.22 -44.66
CA PRO A 7 -11.51 10.85 -44.43
C PRO A 7 -12.10 10.30 -43.12
N LYS A 8 -12.93 9.26 -43.28
CA LYS A 8 -13.52 8.44 -42.22
C LYS A 8 -12.45 7.59 -41.54
N LEU A 9 -12.22 7.82 -40.24
CA LEU A 9 -11.29 7.05 -39.41
C LEU A 9 -11.90 5.64 -39.12
N PRO A 10 -11.17 4.54 -39.30
CA PRO A 10 -11.64 3.22 -38.90
C PRO A 10 -11.51 3.01 -37.38
N GLN A 11 -12.61 2.55 -36.75
CA GLN A 11 -12.61 2.07 -35.37
C GLN A 11 -11.86 0.73 -35.27
N PRO A 12 -11.11 0.47 -34.19
CA PRO A 12 -10.58 -0.87 -33.92
C PRO A 12 -11.69 -1.80 -33.41
N GLN A 13 -11.97 -2.86 -34.18
CA GLN A 13 -12.74 -4.02 -33.73
C GLN A 13 -11.92 -4.80 -32.69
N SER A 14 -12.54 -5.08 -31.54
CA SER A 14 -12.05 -6.05 -30.56
C SER A 14 -12.55 -7.45 -30.94
N PRO A 15 -11.69 -8.48 -30.96
CA PRO A 15 -12.16 -9.86 -30.87
C PRO A 15 -12.20 -10.31 -29.41
N ASP A 16 -13.36 -10.86 -29.07
CA ASP A 16 -13.73 -11.56 -27.86
C ASP A 16 -12.80 -12.69 -27.43
N GLN A 17 -12.74 -12.83 -26.11
CA GLN A 17 -12.73 -14.05 -25.29
C GLN A 17 -11.68 -15.15 -25.56
N ASP A 18 -10.86 -15.38 -24.53
CA ASP A 18 -10.74 -16.71 -23.95
C ASP A 18 -10.42 -16.63 -22.45
N THR A 19 -11.34 -17.13 -21.64
CA THR A 19 -11.16 -17.36 -20.20
C THR A 19 -11.04 -18.85 -19.98
N PRO A 20 -9.95 -19.35 -19.37
CA PRO A 20 -9.99 -20.64 -18.71
C PRO A 20 -9.85 -20.49 -17.19
N LYS A 21 -10.99 -20.73 -16.54
CA LYS A 21 -11.19 -21.78 -15.53
C LYS A 21 -10.35 -21.70 -14.24
N SER A 22 -11.05 -21.21 -13.22
CA SER A 22 -10.90 -21.57 -11.81
C SER A 22 -10.78 -23.10 -11.58
N PRO A 23 -9.91 -23.53 -10.66
CA PRO A 23 -10.20 -24.71 -9.84
C PRO A 23 -10.38 -24.29 -8.38
N GLN A 24 -11.63 -24.38 -7.92
CA GLN A 24 -11.95 -24.60 -6.52
C GLN A 24 -11.31 -25.90 -6.06
N SER A 25 -10.71 -25.90 -4.87
CA SER A 25 -10.64 -27.11 -4.06
C SER A 25 -10.85 -26.73 -2.59
N PRO A 26 -11.93 -27.20 -1.95
CA PRO A 26 -12.03 -27.23 -0.49
C PRO A 26 -11.43 -28.55 0.01
N LYS A 27 -10.49 -28.47 0.95
CA LYS A 27 -10.08 -29.58 1.83
C LYS A 27 -10.31 -29.08 3.25
N THR A 28 -11.50 -29.26 3.83
CA THR A 28 -11.89 -30.43 4.63
C THR A 28 -10.70 -31.09 5.32
N VAL A 29 -10.39 -30.62 6.52
CA VAL A 29 -9.67 -31.37 7.53
C VAL A 29 -10.60 -31.49 8.73
N SER A 30 -11.01 -32.72 8.98
CA SER A 30 -11.84 -33.14 10.10
C SER A 30 -11.01 -33.05 11.38
N PHE A 31 -11.46 -32.25 12.34
CA PHE A 31 -10.96 -32.29 13.72
C PHE A 31 -11.86 -33.26 14.49
N THR A 32 -11.32 -34.43 14.83
CA THR A 32 -11.99 -35.42 15.67
C THR A 32 -12.09 -34.90 17.10
N SER A 33 -13.32 -34.72 17.56
CA SER A 33 -13.68 -34.40 18.94
C SER A 33 -13.37 -35.60 19.84
N VAL A 34 -12.61 -35.38 20.91
CA VAL A 34 -12.46 -36.35 22.00
C VAL A 34 -13.19 -35.78 23.20
N ASP A 35 -14.27 -36.46 23.56
CA ASP A 35 -15.11 -36.25 24.73
C ASP A 35 -14.47 -36.98 25.93
N VAL A 36 -14.16 -36.25 27.02
CA VAL A 36 -14.07 -36.81 28.38
C VAL A 36 -14.36 -35.70 29.41
N GLY A 37 -15.54 -35.79 30.04
CA GLY A 37 -15.68 -35.60 31.50
C GLY A 37 -16.06 -34.22 32.08
N GLU A 38 -17.37 -33.99 32.24
CA GLU A 38 -17.99 -33.26 33.38
C GLU A 38 -17.65 -33.95 34.73
N PRO A 39 -17.84 -33.37 35.96
CA PRO A 39 -18.85 -32.36 36.33
C PRO A 39 -18.45 -31.28 37.38
N ARG A 40 -19.38 -30.32 37.58
CA ARG A 40 -19.63 -29.49 38.80
C ARG A 40 -18.56 -28.42 39.16
N SER A 41 -18.86 -27.17 39.50
CA SER A 41 -20.03 -26.56 40.16
C SER A 41 -20.11 -25.06 39.85
N LEU A 42 -21.33 -24.52 39.75
CA LEU A 42 -21.61 -23.08 39.85
C LEU A 42 -21.45 -22.61 41.31
N PRO A 43 -21.04 -21.35 41.52
CA PRO A 43 -21.98 -20.43 42.12
C PRO A 43 -22.13 -19.11 41.32
N SER A 44 -23.37 -18.64 41.25
CA SER A 44 -23.79 -17.32 40.78
C SER A 44 -23.71 -16.30 41.94
N PRO A 45 -24.23 -15.07 41.79
CA PRO A 45 -23.69 -13.88 41.13
C PRO A 45 -23.30 -12.80 42.17
N SER A 46 -22.42 -11.84 41.86
CA SER A 46 -22.45 -10.51 42.51
C SER A 46 -21.48 -9.50 41.87
N ASP A 47 -22.03 -8.31 41.68
CA ASP A 47 -21.45 -6.99 41.45
C ASP A 47 -19.95 -6.81 41.70
N SER A 48 -19.26 -6.21 40.72
CA SER A 48 -18.44 -5.04 41.00
C SER A 48 -18.22 -4.23 39.74
N SER A 49 -18.95 -3.12 39.71
CA SER A 49 -18.74 -1.98 38.84
C SER A 49 -17.35 -1.35 39.08
N LEU A 50 -16.79 -0.79 38.02
CA LEU A 50 -15.72 0.23 37.99
C LEU A 50 -14.34 -0.17 38.54
N THR A 51 -13.53 -0.83 37.70
CA THR A 51 -12.08 -0.58 37.67
C THR A 51 -11.78 0.41 36.54
N SER A 52 -11.87 1.68 36.89
CA SER A 52 -10.88 2.72 36.64
C SER A 52 -10.01 2.57 35.37
N LEU A 53 -10.33 3.38 34.37
CA LEU A 53 -9.47 4.47 33.88
C LEU A 53 -7.96 4.33 34.17
N GLU A 54 -7.31 3.29 33.67
CA GLU A 54 -5.85 3.27 33.49
C GLU A 54 -5.49 2.55 32.18
N SER A 55 -5.57 3.29 31.08
CA SER A 55 -4.56 3.33 30.02
C SER A 55 -4.98 4.34 28.95
N ILE A 56 -5.29 5.55 29.40
CA ILE A 56 -5.52 6.72 28.56
C ILE A 56 -4.14 7.27 28.18
N GLU A 57 -3.43 6.56 27.32
CA GLU A 57 -2.45 7.17 26.41
C GLU A 57 -2.27 6.31 25.15
N LEU A 58 -3.37 5.76 24.64
CA LEU A 58 -3.42 5.35 23.24
C LEU A 58 -3.37 6.62 22.41
N THR A 59 -2.16 7.12 22.10
CA THR A 59 -1.98 8.10 21.04
C THR A 59 -2.70 7.54 19.82
N THR A 60 -3.85 8.09 19.47
CA THR A 60 -4.72 7.60 18.39
C THR A 60 -4.06 7.92 17.07
N LYS A 61 -3.00 7.18 16.74
CA LYS A 61 -2.26 7.36 15.49
C LYS A 61 -3.16 6.98 14.33
N ILE A 62 -3.10 7.78 13.28
CA ILE A 62 -3.82 7.59 12.03
C ILE A 62 -3.33 6.28 11.41
N ARG A 63 -4.19 5.27 11.42
CA ARG A 63 -3.91 3.95 10.87
C ARG A 63 -3.82 4.00 9.35
N LYS A 64 -3.10 3.03 8.80
CA LYS A 64 -3.03 2.84 7.35
C LYS A 64 -4.38 2.31 6.82
N PRO A 65 -4.86 2.79 5.67
CA PRO A 65 -6.03 2.21 5.01
C PRO A 65 -5.84 0.74 4.64
N PRO A 66 -6.91 -0.08 4.65
CA PRO A 66 -6.82 -1.50 4.31
C PRO A 66 -6.56 -1.75 2.81
N SER A 67 -6.74 -0.75 1.95
CA SER A 67 -6.52 -0.84 0.50
C SER A 67 -5.05 -0.69 0.10
N LYS A 68 -4.70 -1.00 -1.16
CA LYS A 68 -3.31 -0.89 -1.66
C LYS A 68 -3.03 0.52 -2.20
N VAL A 69 -1.90 1.11 -1.85
CA VAL A 69 -1.51 2.43 -2.38
C VAL A 69 -1.19 2.38 -3.89
N GLY A 70 -1.64 3.40 -4.63
CA GLY A 70 -1.21 3.63 -6.02
C GLY A 70 -1.95 2.81 -7.08
N HIS A 71 -3.15 2.35 -6.76
CA HIS A 71 -4.03 1.64 -7.71
C HIS A 71 -5.47 2.21 -7.69
N PRO A 72 -5.63 3.52 -7.95
CA PRO A 72 -6.94 4.16 -7.95
C PRO A 72 -7.83 3.49 -9.00
N GLY A 73 -9.06 3.14 -8.63
CA GLY A 73 -10.05 2.52 -9.53
C GLY A 73 -10.05 0.98 -9.60
N ARG A 74 -9.08 0.26 -8.99
CA ARG A 74 -9.22 -1.21 -8.75
C ARG A 74 -8.95 -1.59 -7.30
N GLY A 75 -9.62 -0.92 -6.38
CA GLY A 75 -9.57 -1.23 -4.94
C GLY A 75 -8.33 -0.73 -4.20
N GLY A 76 -7.52 0.14 -4.81
CA GLY A 76 -6.46 0.88 -4.14
C GLY A 76 -6.88 2.28 -3.72
N TYR A 77 -6.02 2.97 -2.96
CA TYR A 77 -6.19 4.38 -2.62
C TYR A 77 -5.11 5.27 -3.24
N ASN A 78 -5.47 6.51 -3.48
CA ASN A 78 -4.53 7.59 -3.77
C ASN A 78 -4.02 8.17 -2.45
N LEU A 79 -2.69 8.23 -2.31
CA LEU A 79 -2.05 8.70 -1.08
C LEU A 79 -2.36 10.18 -0.79
N GLU A 80 -2.48 11.00 -1.83
CA GLU A 80 -2.68 12.44 -1.72
C GLU A 80 -4.11 12.76 -1.24
N GLU A 81 -5.09 12.09 -1.86
CA GLU A 81 -6.50 12.15 -1.46
C GLU A 81 -6.71 11.70 -0.01
N HIS A 82 -5.95 10.69 0.43
CA HIS A 82 -6.09 10.13 1.77
C HIS A 82 -5.42 10.98 2.86
N LEU A 83 -4.31 11.64 2.54
CA LEU A 83 -3.61 12.51 3.49
C LEU A 83 -4.32 13.85 3.66
N ARG A 84 -4.95 14.38 2.60
CA ARG A 84 -5.57 15.72 2.56
C ARG A 84 -4.63 16.82 3.05
N TRP A 85 -3.35 16.70 2.72
CA TRP A 85 -2.37 17.77 2.95
C TRP A 85 -2.48 18.80 1.83
N SER A 86 -2.00 20.01 2.07
CA SER A 86 -1.90 20.99 0.98
C SER A 86 -0.92 20.52 -0.09
N ASP A 87 -1.13 20.95 -1.34
CA ASP A 87 -0.27 20.59 -2.47
C ASP A 87 1.19 20.98 -2.21
N ASP A 88 1.42 22.12 -1.56
CA ASP A 88 2.75 22.60 -1.16
C ASP A 88 3.43 21.68 -0.15
N GLU A 89 2.72 21.26 0.90
CA GLU A 89 3.23 20.32 1.90
C GLU A 89 3.53 18.96 1.26
N MET A 90 2.62 18.47 0.41
CA MET A 90 2.78 17.23 -0.32
C MET A 90 4.01 17.28 -1.23
N CYS A 91 4.19 18.37 -1.98
CA CYS A 91 5.34 18.58 -2.85
C CYS A 91 6.65 18.62 -2.06
N LYS A 92 6.69 19.34 -0.93
CA LYS A 92 7.86 19.38 -0.05
C LYS A 92 8.20 17.99 0.50
N LEU A 93 7.21 17.24 0.96
CA LEU A 93 7.39 15.89 1.48
C LEU A 93 7.93 14.95 0.40
N LYS A 94 7.29 14.93 -0.78
CA LYS A 94 7.73 14.15 -1.95
C LYS A 94 9.18 14.48 -2.31
N ARG A 95 9.55 15.76 -2.39
CA ARG A 95 10.93 16.18 -2.72
C ARG A 95 11.95 15.62 -1.73
N VAL A 96 11.66 15.72 -0.43
CA VAL A 96 12.55 15.22 0.63
C VAL A 96 12.69 13.70 0.53
N ILE A 97 11.57 12.97 0.38
CA ILE A 97 11.58 11.51 0.28
C ILE A 97 12.28 11.06 -1.00
N HIS A 98 11.96 11.63 -2.17
CA HIS A 98 12.60 11.25 -3.43
C HIS A 98 14.12 11.47 -3.40
N THR A 99 14.56 12.59 -2.82
CA THR A 99 15.99 12.88 -2.66
C THR A 99 16.66 11.87 -1.73
N ALA A 100 16.03 11.56 -0.60
CA ALA A 100 16.55 10.59 0.35
C ALA A 100 16.55 9.15 -0.20
N VAL A 101 15.53 8.77 -0.97
CA VAL A 101 15.47 7.47 -1.66
C VAL A 101 16.64 7.32 -2.61
N LYS A 102 16.89 8.31 -3.48
CA LYS A 102 18.02 8.26 -4.42
C LYS A 102 19.39 8.22 -3.72
N LYS A 103 19.48 8.77 -2.50
CA LYS A 103 20.73 8.86 -1.75
C LYS A 103 21.02 7.60 -0.91
N TYR A 104 19.99 6.96 -0.36
CA TYR A 104 20.16 5.92 0.66
C TYR A 104 19.56 4.56 0.29
N LEU A 105 18.71 4.48 -0.73
CA LEU A 105 18.05 3.24 -1.17
C LEU A 105 18.52 2.85 -2.57
N ASP A 106 18.42 1.56 -2.87
CA ASP A 106 18.76 1.02 -4.18
C ASP A 106 17.59 1.21 -5.15
N THR A 107 17.71 2.13 -6.09
CA THR A 107 16.62 2.47 -7.01
C THR A 107 16.29 1.37 -8.02
N MET A 108 17.15 0.34 -8.15
CA MET A 108 16.93 -0.80 -9.05
C MET A 108 16.10 -1.90 -8.40
N LYS A 109 16.03 -1.93 -7.06
CA LYS A 109 15.30 -2.95 -6.29
C LYS A 109 13.94 -2.46 -5.85
N SER A 110 12.98 -3.39 -5.76
CA SER A 110 11.68 -3.10 -5.16
C SER A 110 11.81 -2.93 -3.64
N ARG A 111 10.79 -2.33 -2.99
CA ARG A 111 10.80 -2.07 -1.54
C ARG A 111 11.12 -3.32 -0.70
N SER A 112 10.61 -4.49 -1.08
CA SER A 112 10.79 -5.73 -0.30
C SER A 112 12.24 -6.24 -0.27
N TYR A 113 13.07 -5.80 -1.22
CA TYR A 113 14.50 -6.16 -1.30
C TYR A 113 15.42 -5.04 -0.81
N GLN A 114 14.87 -3.99 -0.21
CA GLN A 114 15.66 -2.92 0.39
C GLN A 114 16.17 -3.32 1.77
N ASP A 115 17.33 -2.79 2.14
CA ASP A 115 17.79 -2.88 3.52
C ASP A 115 16.83 -2.14 4.46
N PHE A 116 16.39 -2.82 5.50
CA PHE A 116 15.45 -2.29 6.48
C PHE A 116 16.04 -1.06 7.20
N LYS A 117 17.34 -1.07 7.52
CA LYS A 117 17.99 0.07 8.19
C LYS A 117 18.03 1.30 7.27
N ALA A 118 18.28 1.11 5.98
CA ALA A 118 18.19 2.17 4.98
C ALA A 118 16.78 2.78 4.89
N VAL A 119 15.73 1.94 4.86
CA VAL A 119 14.34 2.42 4.88
C VAL A 119 14.04 3.21 6.15
N GLN A 120 14.46 2.71 7.33
CA GLN A 120 14.30 3.42 8.59
C GLN A 120 15.03 4.77 8.60
N LYS A 121 16.21 4.86 7.97
CA LYS A 121 16.95 6.11 7.83
C LYS A 121 16.17 7.14 7.02
N VAL A 122 15.60 6.75 5.88
CA VAL A 122 14.75 7.64 5.06
C VAL A 122 13.51 8.07 5.84
N THR A 123 12.85 7.14 6.54
CA THR A 123 11.70 7.46 7.40
C THR A 123 12.07 8.42 8.53
N GLY A 124 13.23 8.24 9.16
CA GLY A 124 13.75 9.15 10.19
C GLY A 124 13.98 10.57 9.69
N ILE A 125 14.59 10.72 8.50
CA ILE A 125 14.80 12.02 7.86
C ILE A 125 13.47 12.71 7.56
N ALA A 126 12.50 11.99 7.02
CA ALA A 126 11.17 12.54 6.74
C ALA A 126 10.48 12.99 8.05
N ARG A 127 10.50 12.15 9.10
CA ARG A 127 9.87 12.44 10.40
C ARG A 127 10.52 13.62 11.12
N GLN A 128 11.83 13.82 10.97
CA GLN A 128 12.52 14.99 11.53
C GLN A 128 12.07 16.28 10.83
N ARG A 129 11.82 16.22 9.52
CA ARG A 129 11.50 17.40 8.70
C ARG A 129 10.01 17.74 8.67
N PHE A 130 9.16 16.73 8.89
CA PHE A 130 7.70 16.87 8.94
C PHE A 130 7.19 16.24 10.25
N PRO A 131 7.11 17.01 11.35
CA PRO A 131 6.66 16.51 12.64
C PRO A 131 5.26 15.89 12.61
N ARG A 132 4.36 16.36 11.72
CA ARG A 132 3.02 15.81 11.46
C ARG A 132 3.02 14.32 11.11
N LEU A 133 4.14 13.78 10.63
CA LEU A 133 4.29 12.33 10.38
C LEU A 133 4.27 11.48 11.66
N LYS A 134 4.43 12.08 12.84
CA LYS A 134 4.31 11.39 14.14
C LYS A 134 2.89 10.93 14.44
N ASP A 135 1.91 11.62 13.84
CA ASP A 135 0.48 11.31 14.01
C ASP A 135 0.08 10.06 13.24
N TYR A 136 0.92 9.56 12.34
CA TYR A 136 0.65 8.39 11.52
C TYR A 136 1.31 7.14 12.08
N GLU A 137 0.54 6.06 12.13
CA GLU A 137 1.01 4.77 12.62
C GLU A 137 2.17 4.25 11.76
N HIS A 138 3.27 3.84 12.41
CA HIS A 138 4.50 3.38 11.75
C HIS A 138 5.05 4.32 10.65
N CYS A 139 4.64 5.59 10.62
CA CYS A 139 4.91 6.53 9.53
C CYS A 139 4.53 5.94 8.15
N TRP A 140 3.40 5.24 8.06
CA TRP A 140 2.91 4.61 6.83
C TRP A 140 2.89 5.54 5.60
N PRO A 141 2.62 6.87 5.69
CA PRO A 141 2.63 7.72 4.50
C PRO A 141 4.00 7.76 3.83
N VAL A 142 5.07 7.82 4.62
CA VAL A 142 6.45 7.83 4.11
C VAL A 142 6.78 6.49 3.48
N ILE A 143 6.41 5.41 4.17
CA ILE A 143 6.63 4.04 3.69
C ILE A 143 5.97 3.83 2.33
N ASP A 144 4.76 4.34 2.17
CA ASP A 144 4.02 4.22 0.91
C ASP A 144 4.61 5.09 -0.20
N MET A 145 5.06 6.32 0.11
CA MET A 145 5.78 7.14 -0.87
C MET A 145 7.08 6.48 -1.33
N ILE A 146 7.84 5.87 -0.41
CA ILE A 146 9.03 5.09 -0.75
C ILE A 146 8.66 3.94 -1.67
N HIS A 147 7.59 3.19 -1.34
CA HIS A 147 7.12 2.07 -2.16
C HIS A 147 6.76 2.53 -3.59
N LEU A 148 5.94 3.58 -3.73
CA LEU A 148 5.52 4.12 -5.01
C LEU A 148 6.71 4.60 -5.84
N HIS A 149 7.64 5.32 -5.21
CA HIS A 149 8.80 5.87 -5.91
C HIS A 149 9.74 4.77 -6.39
N LEU A 150 10.06 3.77 -5.55
CA LEU A 150 10.87 2.62 -5.95
C LEU A 150 10.20 1.80 -7.04
N LYS A 151 8.88 1.59 -6.98
CA LYS A 151 8.12 0.92 -8.05
C LYS A 151 8.28 1.67 -9.37
N TYR A 152 8.13 2.99 -9.36
CA TYR A 152 8.33 3.82 -10.56
C TYR A 152 9.76 3.75 -11.10
N LEU A 153 10.77 3.93 -10.23
CA LEU A 153 12.19 3.94 -10.64
C LEU A 153 12.64 2.60 -11.20
N SER A 154 12.31 1.51 -10.51
CA SER A 154 12.67 0.15 -10.96
C SER A 154 12.01 -0.18 -12.30
N SER A 155 10.70 0.10 -12.47
CA SER A 155 10.03 -0.08 -13.77
C SER A 155 10.68 0.75 -14.89
N ARG A 156 11.02 2.02 -14.63
CA ARG A 156 11.70 2.88 -15.63
C ARG A 156 13.07 2.34 -16.01
N HIS A 157 13.82 1.84 -15.05
CA HIS A 157 15.13 1.24 -15.29
C HIS A 157 15.03 0.03 -16.23
N TRP A 158 14.13 -0.92 -15.94
CA TRP A 158 13.94 -2.09 -16.80
C TRP A 158 13.37 -1.74 -18.17
N GLN A 159 12.49 -0.75 -18.26
CA GLN A 159 12.02 -0.24 -19.55
C GLN A 159 13.14 0.37 -20.39
N LYS A 160 14.16 0.97 -19.76
CA LYS A 160 15.34 1.49 -20.47
C LYS A 160 16.20 0.34 -20.99
N ILE A 161 16.56 -0.62 -20.13
CA ILE A 161 17.34 -1.80 -20.54
C ILE A 161 16.67 -2.53 -21.71
N ARG A 162 15.36 -2.75 -21.65
CA ARG A 162 14.61 -3.44 -22.73
C ARG A 162 14.63 -2.68 -24.05
N ARG A 163 14.68 -1.35 -24.02
CA ARG A 163 14.80 -0.52 -25.23
C ARG A 163 16.21 -0.58 -25.79
N ASP A 164 17.22 -0.44 -24.94
CA ASP A 164 18.62 -0.44 -25.34
C ASP A 164 19.10 -1.84 -25.81
N SER A 165 18.40 -2.91 -25.42
CA SER A 165 18.74 -4.31 -25.78
C SER A 165 18.01 -4.84 -27.03
N SER A 166 17.26 -4.00 -27.75
CA SER A 166 16.65 -4.39 -29.03
C SER A 166 17.63 -4.06 -30.16
N PRO A 167 18.28 -5.06 -30.79
CA PRO A 167 19.08 -4.79 -31.98
C PRO A 167 18.16 -4.34 -33.12
N GLU A 168 18.59 -3.32 -33.88
CA GLU A 168 17.98 -2.92 -35.16
C GLU A 168 18.14 -4.01 -36.22
#